data_AF-A0A1T4RUX6-F1
#
_entry.id   AF-A0A1T4RUX6-F1
#
_cell.length_a   1.000
_cell.length_b   1.000
_cell.length_c   1.000
_cell.angle_alpha   90.00
_cell.angle_beta   90.00
_cell.angle_gamma   90.00
#
_symmetry.space_group_name_H-M   'P 1'
#
loop_
_entity.id
_entity.type
_entity.pdbx_description
1 polymer ?
#
loop_
_entity_poly.entity_id
_entity_poly.type
_entity_poly.pdbx_seq_one_letter_code
_entity_poly.pdbx_strand_id
1 'polypeptide(L)'
;MKSHIEINRKEDCSGCKCCEQICPKRCISMQEDSEGFWYPEVNENECIHCGLCVERCPLNKAPELSRKLTEPEVFAATLKNKTILQNSSSGGLFSAFALEILKEGGVVFGCAFDENFKAVHIPILNADELYKLQGSKYVVSDLNNTYTQVRTFLSEGKKVLYSGSACHIAGLQKFLKNENENLLTLEILCHGTPSQKLFRKHLEYLSETYRGKILSYAFRDKSSGWGLNYKTKTKTKTKTIYSPADKDAYYASFLRGKTYRPSCYECHFAKQERIADITLGDFWGIELFHPEFYNKMGVSAVILNTEKAKAYWEKISDQVDYVSSSMSEVRLRNHNLNAPTVKPKCRDTIYDGIDKIPYSEFQKRLQLHGKEAAFSFIKNHLPKSLRLKINRLVFRLKGKGL
;
A
#
# COMPACT_ATOMS: atom_id res chain seq x y z
N MET A 1 28.71 15.96 13.00
CA MET A 1 27.58 15.19 12.43
C MET A 1 26.62 14.88 13.57
N LYS A 2 25.32 15.17 13.40
CA LYS A 2 24.29 14.85 14.40
C LYS A 2 24.35 13.34 14.69
N SER A 3 24.50 12.97 15.95
CA SER A 3 24.77 11.58 16.38
C SER A 3 23.51 10.75 16.60
N HIS A 4 22.33 11.34 16.37
CA HIS A 4 21.04 10.67 16.30
C HIS A 4 20.15 11.29 15.21
N ILE A 5 19.03 10.62 14.92
CA ILE A 5 18.07 11.04 13.91
C ILE A 5 17.37 12.32 14.36
N GLU A 6 17.23 13.26 13.43
CA GLU A 6 16.48 14.50 13.58
C GLU A 6 15.76 14.78 12.27
N ILE A 7 14.48 15.16 12.35
CA ILE A 7 13.65 15.42 11.17
C ILE A 7 13.43 16.93 11.05
N ASN A 8 14.20 17.58 10.18
CA ASN A 8 14.05 19.00 9.90
C ASN A 8 12.90 19.28 8.92
N ARG A 9 12.72 18.40 7.92
CA ARG A 9 11.61 18.46 6.95
C ARG A 9 10.74 17.22 7.09
N LYS A 10 9.43 17.41 7.02
CA LYS A 10 8.46 16.32 7.16
C LYS A 10 8.55 15.31 6.00
N GLU A 11 9.05 15.77 4.86
CA GLU A 11 9.34 15.00 3.65
C GLU A 11 10.49 13.99 3.83
N ASP A 12 11.43 14.24 4.75
CA ASP A 12 12.66 13.43 4.93
C ASP A 12 12.46 12.17 5.80
N CYS A 13 11.22 11.90 6.24
CA CYS A 13 10.88 10.72 7.02
C CYS A 13 9.78 9.95 6.30
N SER A 14 9.80 8.62 6.22
CA SER A 14 8.65 7.86 5.68
C SER A 14 7.77 7.24 6.76
N GLY A 15 8.14 7.38 8.04
CA GLY A 15 7.46 6.73 9.16
C GLY A 15 7.66 5.21 9.25
N CYS A 16 8.71 4.64 8.64
CA CYS A 16 8.93 3.18 8.60
C CYS A 16 9.39 2.56 9.94
N LYS A 17 9.49 3.33 11.02
CA LYS A 17 9.88 2.87 12.37
C LYS A 17 11.25 2.15 12.49
N CYS A 18 12.09 2.16 11.46
CA CYS A 18 13.43 1.55 11.51
C CYS A 18 14.27 2.13 12.67
N CYS A 19 14.29 3.46 12.82
CA CYS A 19 15.02 4.16 13.88
C CYS A 19 14.55 3.78 15.29
N GLU A 20 13.24 3.67 15.51
CA GLU A 20 12.63 3.22 16.77
C GLU A 20 13.09 1.79 17.11
N GLN A 21 12.95 0.86 16.16
CA GLN A 21 13.23 -0.56 16.41
C GLN A 21 14.73 -0.88 16.49
N ILE A 22 15.60 -0.15 15.81
CA ILE A 22 17.05 -0.38 15.83
C ILE A 22 17.74 0.22 17.07
N CYS A 23 17.09 1.16 17.76
CA CYS A 23 17.68 1.86 18.88
C CYS A 23 17.96 0.90 20.07
N PRO A 24 19.22 0.66 20.45
CA PRO A 24 19.56 -0.30 21.51
C PRO A 24 19.08 0.15 22.89
N LYS A 25 18.97 1.46 23.11
CA LYS A 25 18.46 2.05 24.36
C LYS A 25 16.94 2.21 24.37
N ARG A 26 16.26 1.95 23.25
CA ARG A 26 14.82 2.19 23.06
C ARG A 26 14.37 3.61 23.41
N CYS A 27 15.28 4.58 23.27
CA CYS A 27 15.05 5.99 23.58
C CYS A 27 14.41 6.78 22.41
N ILE A 28 13.88 6.10 21.39
CA ILE A 28 13.22 6.72 20.25
C ILE A 28 11.78 6.24 20.22
N SER A 29 10.82 7.17 20.15
CA SER A 29 9.41 6.87 20.02
C SER A 29 8.81 7.57 18.81
N MET A 30 7.81 6.96 18.17
CA MET A 30 7.16 7.53 16.99
C MET A 30 5.91 8.32 17.41
N GLN A 31 5.98 9.65 17.38
CA GLN A 31 4.92 10.56 17.84
C GLN A 31 4.10 11.13 16.69
N GLU A 32 2.79 11.29 16.90
CA GLU A 32 1.88 11.93 15.94
C GLU A 32 2.12 13.44 15.91
N ASP A 33 2.19 14.01 14.71
CA ASP A 33 2.09 15.46 14.53
C ASP A 33 0.62 15.94 14.50
N SER A 34 0.43 17.24 14.24
CA SER A 34 -0.90 17.84 14.15
C SER A 34 -1.78 17.19 13.08
N GLU A 35 -1.21 16.69 11.98
CA GLU A 35 -1.95 15.99 10.91
C GLU A 35 -2.18 14.50 11.21
N GLY A 36 -1.52 13.97 12.26
CA GLY A 36 -1.59 12.58 12.69
C GLY A 36 -0.58 11.66 11.99
N PHE A 37 0.47 12.20 11.38
CA PHE A 37 1.57 11.41 10.84
C PHE A 37 2.65 11.19 11.90
N TRP A 38 3.26 10.01 11.90
CA TRP A 38 4.30 9.69 12.87
C TRP A 38 5.70 10.15 12.45
N TYR A 39 6.43 10.70 13.42
CA TYR A 39 7.84 11.10 13.32
C TYR A 39 8.61 10.65 14.56
N PRO A 40 9.92 10.33 14.43
CA PRO A 40 10.73 9.94 15.57
C PRO A 40 10.98 11.12 16.49
N GLU A 41 10.79 10.90 17.79
CA GLU A 41 11.23 11.76 18.88
C GLU A 41 12.25 10.99 19.72
N VAL A 42 13.41 11.62 19.98
CA VAL A 42 14.53 11.00 20.69
C VAL A 42 14.58 11.56 22.11
N ASN A 43 14.56 10.69 23.11
CA ASN A 43 14.93 11.06 24.48
C ASN A 43 16.47 11.18 24.55
N GLU A 44 16.97 12.40 24.49
CA GLU A 44 18.41 12.69 24.48
C GLU A 44 19.12 12.26 25.76
N ASN A 45 18.44 12.29 26.91
CA ASN A 45 19.03 11.88 28.20
C ASN A 45 19.38 10.39 28.25
N GLU A 46 18.70 9.56 27.46
CA GLU A 46 18.94 8.11 27.37
C GLU A 46 19.77 7.74 26.14
N CYS A 47 19.97 8.68 25.21
CA CYS A 47 20.65 8.45 23.95
C CYS A 47 22.16 8.29 24.19
N ILE A 48 22.69 7.15 23.76
CA ILE A 48 24.15 6.89 23.80
C ILE A 48 24.88 7.35 22.54
N HIS A 49 24.23 8.17 21.69
CA HIS A 49 24.82 8.77 20.49
C HIS A 49 25.49 7.78 19.51
N CYS A 50 24.96 6.54 19.42
CA CYS A 50 25.55 5.48 18.60
C CYS A 50 25.39 5.66 17.07
N GLY A 51 24.61 6.64 16.59
CA GLY A 51 24.44 6.92 15.16
C GLY A 51 23.58 5.92 14.36
N LEU A 52 23.19 4.77 14.93
CA LEU A 52 22.49 3.71 14.20
C LEU A 52 21.17 4.17 13.55
N CYS A 53 20.40 5.02 14.22
CA CYS A 53 19.13 5.53 13.68
C CYS A 53 19.32 6.41 12.43
N VAL A 54 20.48 7.06 12.29
CA VAL A 54 20.85 7.85 11.10
C VAL A 54 21.41 6.94 10.02
N GLU A 55 22.36 6.06 10.37
CA GLU A 55 23.00 5.11 9.47
C GLU A 55 21.98 4.17 8.81
N ARG A 56 20.97 3.73 9.57
CA ARG A 56 19.94 2.78 9.14
C ARG A 56 18.67 3.42 8.62
N CYS A 57 18.62 4.74 8.50
CA CYS A 57 17.50 5.41 7.85
C CYS A 57 17.53 5.11 6.33
N PRO A 58 16.49 4.47 5.76
CA PRO A 58 16.46 4.13 4.34
C PRO A 58 16.36 5.36 3.43
N LEU A 59 16.01 6.53 3.96
CA LEU A 59 15.96 7.79 3.20
C LEU A 59 17.29 8.54 3.18
N ASN A 60 18.15 8.35 4.21
CA ASN A 60 19.51 8.92 4.22
C ASN A 60 20.45 8.10 3.33
N LYS A 61 20.34 6.78 3.41
CA LYS A 61 21.10 5.85 2.56
C LYS A 61 20.13 4.79 2.05
N ALA A 62 19.87 4.75 0.76
CA ALA A 62 19.01 3.71 0.19
C ALA A 62 19.63 2.31 0.37
N PRO A 63 18.83 1.23 0.43
CA PRO A 63 19.33 -0.14 0.30
C PRO A 63 20.09 -0.34 -1.02
N GLU A 64 21.07 -1.23 -1.02
CA GLU A 64 21.78 -1.60 -2.25
C GLU A 64 20.88 -2.46 -3.15
N LEU A 65 20.98 -2.23 -4.46
CA LEU A 65 20.20 -2.93 -5.48
C LEU A 65 21.05 -3.96 -6.25
N SER A 66 22.20 -4.35 -5.74
CA SER A 66 23.19 -5.21 -6.42
C SER A 66 22.63 -6.58 -6.85
N ARG A 67 21.60 -7.08 -6.15
CA ARG A 67 20.93 -8.35 -6.47
C ARG A 67 19.74 -8.23 -7.39
N LYS A 68 19.39 -7.01 -7.81
CA LYS A 68 18.25 -6.79 -8.69
C LYS A 68 18.63 -7.17 -10.11
N LEU A 69 17.70 -7.85 -10.79
CA LEU A 69 17.83 -8.15 -12.20
C LEU A 69 17.91 -6.83 -12.97
N THR A 70 18.82 -6.76 -13.93
CA THR A 70 18.89 -5.65 -14.87
C THR A 70 17.56 -5.49 -15.62
N GLU A 71 16.95 -6.63 -15.98
CA GLU A 71 15.64 -6.70 -16.63
C GLU A 71 14.73 -7.65 -15.82
N PRO A 72 13.85 -7.10 -14.97
CA PRO A 72 12.87 -7.90 -14.24
C PRO A 72 11.87 -8.60 -15.17
N GLU A 73 11.49 -9.83 -14.84
CA GLU A 73 10.39 -10.52 -15.51
C GLU A 73 9.04 -9.91 -15.08
N VAL A 74 8.15 -9.67 -16.03
CA VAL A 74 6.88 -8.99 -15.80
C VAL A 74 5.73 -9.83 -16.33
N PHE A 75 4.71 -10.02 -15.48
CA PHE A 75 3.51 -10.78 -15.84
C PHE A 75 2.23 -10.00 -15.54
N ALA A 76 1.21 -10.24 -16.36
CA ALA A 76 -0.17 -10.01 -15.96
C ALA A 76 -0.73 -11.33 -15.41
N ALA A 77 -1.29 -11.31 -14.20
CA ALA A 77 -1.63 -12.56 -13.51
C ALA A 77 -2.94 -12.48 -12.70
N THR A 78 -3.65 -13.60 -12.61
CA THR A 78 -4.85 -13.77 -11.79
C THR A 78 -4.91 -15.16 -11.17
N LEU A 79 -5.33 -15.25 -9.92
CA LEU A 79 -5.38 -16.50 -9.18
C LEU A 79 -6.58 -17.35 -9.62
N LYS A 80 -6.38 -18.66 -9.83
CA LYS A 80 -7.44 -19.60 -10.20
C LYS A 80 -8.47 -19.81 -9.09
N ASN A 81 -8.05 -19.71 -7.83
CA ASN A 81 -8.95 -19.83 -6.67
C ASN A 81 -9.91 -18.64 -6.59
N LYS A 82 -11.18 -18.88 -6.97
CA LYS A 82 -12.21 -17.84 -7.07
C LYS A 82 -12.54 -17.17 -5.74
N THR A 83 -12.50 -17.90 -4.62
CA THR A 83 -12.81 -17.36 -3.29
C THR A 83 -11.73 -16.38 -2.84
N ILE A 84 -10.46 -16.80 -2.93
CA ILE A 84 -9.31 -15.94 -2.60
C ILE A 84 -9.26 -14.75 -3.56
N LEU A 85 -9.50 -14.99 -4.86
CA LEU A 85 -9.59 -13.94 -5.85
C LEU A 85 -10.67 -12.94 -5.42
N GLN A 86 -11.91 -13.34 -5.15
CA GLN A 86 -13.00 -12.43 -4.75
C GLN A 86 -12.64 -11.52 -3.57
N ASN A 87 -11.93 -12.05 -2.56
CA ASN A 87 -11.54 -11.32 -1.36
C ASN A 87 -10.27 -10.47 -1.52
N SER A 88 -9.59 -10.57 -2.66
CA SER A 88 -8.38 -9.80 -2.98
C SER A 88 -8.71 -8.49 -3.70
N SER A 89 -7.85 -7.47 -3.59
CA SER A 89 -8.11 -6.17 -4.27
C SER A 89 -7.86 -6.18 -5.78
N SER A 90 -7.04 -7.13 -6.25
CA SER A 90 -6.68 -7.30 -7.67
C SER A 90 -6.73 -8.79 -8.05
N GLY A 91 -5.76 -9.28 -8.82
CA GLY A 91 -5.65 -10.69 -9.23
C GLY A 91 -5.27 -11.69 -8.12
N GLY A 92 -5.08 -11.28 -6.86
CA GLY A 92 -4.90 -12.20 -5.73
C GLY A 92 -3.48 -12.75 -5.51
N LEU A 93 -2.47 -12.15 -6.14
CA LEU A 93 -1.11 -12.71 -6.15
C LEU A 93 -0.39 -12.64 -4.80
N PHE A 94 -0.68 -11.65 -3.95
CA PHE A 94 -0.15 -11.64 -2.57
C PHE A 94 -0.55 -12.94 -1.84
N SER A 95 -1.80 -13.37 -2.01
CA SER A 95 -2.31 -14.59 -1.37
C SER A 95 -1.61 -15.85 -1.88
N ALA A 96 -1.24 -15.91 -3.16
CA ALA A 96 -0.50 -17.04 -3.72
C ALA A 96 0.87 -17.21 -3.04
N PHE A 97 1.66 -16.13 -2.99
CA PHE A 97 2.96 -16.15 -2.32
C PHE A 97 2.85 -16.40 -0.81
N ALA A 98 1.85 -15.80 -0.14
CA ALA A 98 1.63 -16.00 1.28
C ALA A 98 1.30 -17.46 1.61
N LEU A 99 0.41 -18.09 0.84
CA LEU A 99 0.03 -19.49 1.05
C LEU A 99 1.21 -20.45 0.83
N GLU A 100 2.07 -20.18 -0.14
CA GLU A 100 3.27 -21.00 -0.37
C GLU A 100 4.22 -20.97 0.84
N ILE A 101 4.42 -19.80 1.45
CA ILE A 101 5.27 -19.64 2.64
C ILE A 101 4.64 -20.32 3.86
N LEU A 102 3.33 -20.16 4.05
CA LEU A 102 2.59 -20.78 5.16
C LEU A 102 2.56 -22.31 5.04
N LYS A 103 2.43 -22.84 3.83
CA LYS A 103 2.50 -24.28 3.54
C LYS A 103 3.84 -24.90 3.96
N GLU A 104 4.93 -24.14 3.87
CA GLU A 104 6.26 -24.54 4.32
C GLU A 104 6.50 -24.28 5.83
N GLY A 105 5.45 -23.96 6.61
CA GLY A 105 5.56 -23.68 8.05
C GLY A 105 6.27 -22.37 8.39
N GLY A 106 6.33 -21.44 7.42
CA GLY A 106 6.88 -20.10 7.54
C GLY A 106 5.90 -19.08 8.12
N VAL A 107 6.29 -17.80 8.07
CA VAL A 107 5.55 -16.67 8.65
C VAL A 107 5.31 -15.59 7.60
N VAL A 108 4.10 -15.04 7.55
CA VAL A 108 3.75 -13.95 6.62
C VAL A 108 3.43 -12.69 7.39
N PHE A 109 4.11 -11.59 7.06
CA PHE A 109 3.81 -10.26 7.58
C PHE A 109 3.07 -9.42 6.55
N GLY A 110 2.06 -8.69 7.01
CA GLY A 110 1.31 -7.75 6.18
C GLY A 110 0.36 -6.87 6.97
N CYS A 111 -0.35 -5.99 6.27
CA CYS A 111 -1.25 -5.02 6.86
C CYS A 111 -2.64 -5.60 7.16
N ALA A 112 -3.06 -5.52 8.42
CA ALA A 112 -4.39 -5.84 8.92
C ALA A 112 -5.05 -4.60 9.53
N PHE A 113 -6.36 -4.68 9.75
CA PHE A 113 -7.05 -3.80 10.69
C PHE A 113 -7.13 -4.50 12.05
N ASP A 114 -6.85 -3.76 13.13
CA ASP A 114 -7.16 -4.21 14.48
C ASP A 114 -8.67 -4.06 14.80
N GLU A 115 -9.07 -4.36 16.04
CA GLU A 115 -10.46 -4.25 16.50
C GLU A 115 -11.06 -2.83 16.43
N ASN A 116 -10.21 -1.81 16.31
CA ASN A 116 -10.56 -0.40 16.21
C ASN A 116 -10.37 0.17 14.78
N PHE A 117 -10.10 -0.69 13.80
CA PHE A 117 -9.76 -0.32 12.42
C PHE A 117 -8.50 0.53 12.28
N LYS A 118 -7.58 0.49 13.24
CA LYS A 118 -6.22 0.99 13.05
C LYS A 118 -5.50 0.02 12.12
N ALA A 119 -4.87 0.54 11.07
CA ALA A 119 -4.06 -0.28 10.19
C ALA A 119 -2.72 -0.63 10.85
N VAL A 120 -2.42 -1.93 11.00
CA VAL A 120 -1.23 -2.42 11.70
C VAL A 120 -0.57 -3.54 10.89
N HIS A 121 0.76 -3.65 10.90
CA HIS A 121 1.42 -4.86 10.42
C HIS A 121 1.42 -5.91 11.52
N ILE A 122 1.05 -7.13 11.14
CA ILE A 122 1.03 -8.30 12.00
C ILE A 122 1.67 -9.50 11.28
N PRO A 123 2.25 -10.45 12.03
CA PRO A 123 2.51 -11.78 11.51
C PRO A 123 1.23 -12.61 11.45
N ILE A 124 1.16 -13.55 10.51
CA ILE A 124 0.28 -14.71 10.55
C ILE A 124 1.14 -15.97 10.36
N LEU A 125 0.74 -17.05 11.03
CA LEU A 125 1.44 -18.34 10.96
C LEU A 125 0.58 -19.43 10.32
N ASN A 126 -0.72 -19.17 10.12
CA ASN A 126 -1.66 -20.14 9.59
C ASN A 126 -2.44 -19.58 8.40
N ALA A 127 -2.80 -20.46 7.47
CA ALA A 127 -3.51 -20.10 6.24
C ALA A 127 -4.94 -19.59 6.48
N ASP A 128 -5.60 -20.02 7.56
CA ASP A 128 -6.92 -19.56 7.98
C ASP A 128 -6.91 -18.10 8.46
N GLU A 129 -5.75 -17.54 8.79
CA GLU A 129 -5.58 -16.14 9.17
C GLU A 129 -5.33 -15.20 7.97
N LEU A 130 -5.15 -15.75 6.76
CA LEU A 130 -4.83 -14.98 5.56
C LEU A 130 -5.81 -13.83 5.29
N TYR A 131 -7.10 -14.03 5.58
CA TYR A 131 -8.14 -13.02 5.37
C TYR A 131 -7.85 -11.70 6.10
N LYS A 132 -7.10 -11.73 7.22
CA LYS A 132 -6.69 -10.53 7.97
C LYS A 132 -5.81 -9.62 7.11
N LEU A 133 -4.92 -10.23 6.32
CA LEU A 133 -3.96 -9.54 5.46
C LEU A 133 -4.51 -9.22 4.07
N GLN A 134 -5.61 -9.85 3.66
CA GLN A 134 -6.22 -9.61 2.35
C GLN A 134 -6.85 -8.22 2.22
N GLY A 135 -6.89 -7.75 0.98
CA GLY A 135 -7.45 -6.45 0.62
C GLY A 135 -6.50 -5.29 0.94
N SER A 136 -6.60 -4.23 0.13
CA SER A 136 -5.85 -3.00 0.28
C SER A 136 -6.39 -2.16 1.43
N LYS A 137 -5.48 -1.54 2.18
CA LYS A 137 -5.79 -0.54 3.21
C LYS A 137 -5.14 0.77 2.76
N TYR A 138 -5.96 1.76 2.37
CA TYR A 138 -5.46 3.06 1.89
C TYR A 138 -5.26 4.04 3.05
N VAL A 139 -4.41 3.63 3.99
CA VAL A 139 -4.04 4.34 5.22
C VAL A 139 -2.65 3.85 5.63
N VAL A 140 -1.84 4.71 6.26
CA VAL A 140 -0.51 4.30 6.74
C VAL A 140 -0.64 3.18 7.78
N SER A 141 0.17 2.14 7.65
CA SER A 141 0.17 1.02 8.59
C SER A 141 1.20 1.24 9.68
N ASP A 142 0.81 1.04 10.93
CA ASP A 142 1.73 1.00 12.06
C ASP A 142 2.53 -0.32 12.00
N LEU A 143 3.84 -0.24 11.88
CA LEU A 143 4.70 -1.43 11.79
C LEU A 143 4.93 -2.13 13.13
N ASN A 144 4.39 -1.62 14.24
CA ASN A 144 4.62 -2.18 15.58
C ASN A 144 6.13 -2.48 15.79
N ASN A 145 6.46 -3.67 16.29
CA ASN A 145 7.83 -4.18 16.41
C ASN A 145 8.14 -5.28 15.37
N THR A 146 7.50 -5.26 14.19
CA THR A 146 7.58 -6.38 13.23
C THR A 146 8.98 -6.61 12.67
N TYR A 147 9.85 -5.60 12.54
CA TYR A 147 11.22 -5.84 12.08
C TYR A 147 12.01 -6.67 13.10
N THR A 148 11.80 -6.41 14.39
CA THR A 148 12.38 -7.22 15.47
C THR A 148 11.83 -8.65 15.45
N GLN A 149 10.53 -8.83 15.22
CA GLN A 149 9.92 -10.15 15.08
C GLN A 149 10.48 -10.91 13.87
N VAL A 150 10.64 -10.25 12.72
CA VAL A 150 11.26 -10.85 11.52
C VAL A 150 12.66 -11.37 11.83
N ARG A 151 13.52 -10.56 12.47
CA ARG A 151 14.86 -11.01 12.87
C ARG A 151 14.81 -12.25 13.76
N THR A 152 13.83 -12.31 14.67
CA THR A 152 13.64 -13.45 15.58
C THR A 152 13.28 -14.72 14.79
N PHE A 153 12.23 -14.67 13.96
CA PHE A 153 11.84 -15.81 13.13
C PHE A 153 12.95 -16.28 12.17
N LEU A 154 13.68 -15.35 11.58
CA LEU A 154 14.82 -15.69 10.73
C LEU A 154 15.95 -16.38 11.51
N SER A 155 16.21 -15.96 12.76
CA SER A 155 17.20 -16.62 13.63
C SER A 155 16.78 -18.03 14.07
N GLU A 156 15.48 -18.31 14.10
CA GLU A 156 14.89 -19.63 14.33
C GLU A 156 14.86 -20.50 13.05
N GLY A 157 15.41 -20.00 11.93
CA GLY A 157 15.43 -20.72 10.66
C GLY A 157 14.10 -20.73 9.90
N LYS A 158 13.10 -19.94 10.33
CA LYS A 158 11.81 -19.85 9.64
C LYS A 158 11.94 -19.08 8.32
N LYS A 159 11.19 -19.53 7.31
CA LYS A 159 10.92 -18.74 6.10
C LYS A 159 9.95 -17.61 6.44
N VAL A 160 10.24 -16.42 5.93
CA VAL A 160 9.47 -15.21 6.18
C VAL A 160 9.12 -14.54 4.86
N LEU A 161 7.84 -14.27 4.64
CA LEU A 161 7.40 -13.30 3.65
C LEU A 161 7.05 -12.00 4.35
N TYR A 162 7.73 -10.90 4.00
CA TYR A 162 7.37 -9.58 4.48
C TYR A 162 6.76 -8.75 3.36
N SER A 163 5.46 -8.46 3.48
CA SER A 163 4.75 -7.59 2.54
C SER A 163 4.59 -6.17 3.08
N GLY A 164 4.69 -5.17 2.20
CA GLY A 164 4.54 -3.77 2.59
C GLY A 164 4.62 -2.79 1.42
N SER A 165 4.82 -1.51 1.73
CA SER A 165 5.23 -0.52 0.73
C SER A 165 6.76 -0.54 0.57
N ALA A 166 7.28 0.01 -0.52
CA ALA A 166 8.73 0.03 -0.75
C ALA A 166 9.53 0.69 0.40
N CYS A 167 8.98 1.71 1.07
CA CYS A 167 9.64 2.32 2.23
C CYS A 167 9.63 1.40 3.47
N HIS A 168 8.63 0.51 3.61
CA HIS A 168 8.64 -0.53 4.65
C HIS A 168 9.68 -1.60 4.34
N ILE A 169 9.81 -2.02 3.09
CA ILE A 169 10.82 -3.02 2.69
C ILE A 169 12.22 -2.46 2.87
N ALA A 170 12.45 -1.22 2.44
CA ALA A 170 13.73 -0.54 2.62
C ALA A 170 14.12 -0.39 4.11
N GLY A 171 13.15 -0.05 4.97
CA GLY A 171 13.34 -0.01 6.42
C GLY A 171 13.75 -1.36 7.00
N LEU A 172 13.06 -2.44 6.62
CA LEU A 172 13.37 -3.80 7.07
C LEU A 172 14.78 -4.24 6.64
N GLN A 173 15.13 -4.02 5.37
CA GLN A 173 16.45 -4.39 4.85
C GLN A 173 17.57 -3.64 5.58
N LYS A 174 17.40 -2.33 5.84
CA LYS A 174 18.37 -1.57 6.62
C LYS A 174 18.47 -2.03 8.08
N PHE A 175 17.35 -2.41 8.67
CA PHE A 175 17.31 -2.96 10.02
C PHE A 175 18.08 -4.28 10.13
N LEU A 176 17.91 -5.20 9.18
CA LEU A 176 18.55 -6.52 9.21
C LEU A 176 20.05 -6.50 8.85
N LYS A 177 20.53 -5.48 8.13
CA LYS A 177 21.90 -5.30 7.60
C LYS A 177 22.30 -6.32 6.53
N ASN A 178 22.08 -7.59 6.83
CA ASN A 178 22.51 -8.72 6.04
C ASN A 178 21.34 -9.30 5.29
N GLU A 179 21.62 -9.83 4.10
CA GLU A 179 20.62 -10.58 3.39
C GLU A 179 20.38 -11.93 4.07
N ASN A 180 19.21 -12.47 3.80
CA ASN A 180 18.79 -13.74 4.35
C ASN A 180 18.01 -14.51 3.27
N GLU A 181 18.43 -15.74 2.99
CA GLU A 181 17.79 -16.60 1.99
C GLU A 181 16.37 -17.01 2.41
N ASN A 182 16.11 -17.06 3.72
CA ASN A 182 14.78 -17.34 4.27
C ASN A 182 13.85 -16.12 4.26
N LEU A 183 14.33 -14.92 3.89
CA LEU A 183 13.48 -13.74 3.73
C LEU A 183 13.11 -13.54 2.26
N LEU A 184 11.80 -13.54 2.00
CA LEU A 184 11.18 -13.08 0.77
C LEU A 184 10.50 -11.73 1.03
N THR A 185 10.80 -10.72 0.21
CA THR A 185 10.22 -9.39 0.33
C THR A 185 9.25 -9.11 -0.81
N LEU A 186 8.08 -8.55 -0.47
CA LEU A 186 7.04 -8.20 -1.43
C LEU A 186 6.58 -6.76 -1.20
N GLU A 187 6.72 -5.91 -2.20
CA GLU A 187 6.19 -4.55 -2.14
C GLU A 187 4.99 -4.34 -3.05
N ILE A 188 4.11 -3.44 -2.65
CA ILE A 188 3.00 -2.98 -3.51
C ILE A 188 3.39 -1.71 -4.27
N LEU A 189 2.82 -1.55 -5.47
CA LEU A 189 2.77 -0.26 -6.16
C LEU A 189 1.95 0.71 -5.32
N CYS A 190 2.65 1.60 -4.62
CA CYS A 190 2.07 2.50 -3.63
C CYS A 190 1.95 3.91 -4.21
N HIS A 191 0.77 4.53 -4.05
CA HIS A 191 0.56 5.91 -4.46
C HIS A 191 1.01 6.94 -3.40
N GLY A 192 0.75 6.62 -2.14
CA GLY A 192 0.92 7.47 -0.97
C GLY A 192 0.00 6.98 0.15
N THR A 193 0.02 7.62 1.31
CA THR A 193 -0.84 7.20 2.44
C THR A 193 -1.35 8.41 3.23
N PRO A 194 -2.65 8.47 3.57
CA PRO A 194 -3.18 9.41 4.55
C PRO A 194 -2.87 8.98 5.99
N SER A 195 -3.05 9.89 6.93
CA SER A 195 -2.81 9.63 8.36
C SER A 195 -3.89 8.74 8.97
N GLN A 196 -3.52 8.02 10.03
CA GLN A 196 -4.48 7.20 10.79
C GLN A 196 -5.50 8.08 11.54
N LYS A 197 -5.09 9.27 11.98
CA LYS A 197 -6.00 10.29 12.54
C LYS A 197 -7.14 10.63 11.57
N LEU A 198 -6.81 10.91 10.31
CA LEU A 198 -7.83 11.22 9.30
C LEU A 198 -8.78 10.04 9.06
N PHE A 199 -8.24 8.83 8.94
CA PHE A 199 -9.07 7.65 8.72
C PHE A 199 -9.98 7.34 9.92
N ARG A 200 -9.46 7.47 11.15
CA ARG A 200 -10.25 7.29 12.37
C ARG A 200 -11.42 8.28 12.45
N LYS A 201 -11.17 9.58 12.23
CA LYS A 201 -12.24 10.60 12.20
C LYS A 201 -13.26 10.34 11.09
N HIS A 202 -12.81 9.81 9.95
CA HIS A 202 -13.71 9.38 8.89
C HIS A 202 -14.64 8.23 9.33
N LEU A 203 -14.11 7.21 10.00
CA LEU A 203 -14.89 6.09 10.52
C LEU A 203 -15.87 6.52 11.63
N GLU A 204 -15.46 7.43 12.51
CA GLU A 204 -16.32 8.06 13.53
C GLU A 204 -17.51 8.76 12.84
N TYR A 205 -17.24 9.58 11.82
CA TYR A 205 -18.28 10.24 11.03
C TYR A 205 -19.23 9.27 10.30
N LEU A 206 -18.72 8.17 9.73
CA LEU A 206 -19.57 7.15 9.14
C LEU A 206 -20.45 6.45 10.18
N SER A 207 -19.90 6.17 11.37
CA SER A 207 -20.64 5.57 12.49
C SER A 207 -21.81 6.47 12.93
N GLU A 208 -21.58 7.78 13.03
CA GLU A 208 -22.62 8.78 13.34
C GLU A 208 -23.66 8.88 12.22
N THR A 209 -23.20 9.04 10.96
CA THR A 209 -24.06 9.18 9.77
C THR A 209 -25.00 7.99 9.61
N TYR A 210 -24.48 6.78 9.85
CA TYR A 210 -25.26 5.55 9.73
C TYR A 210 -25.89 5.10 11.05
N ARG A 211 -25.72 5.87 12.12
CA ARG A 211 -26.28 5.63 13.47
C ARG A 211 -25.96 4.22 13.97
N GLY A 212 -24.71 3.79 13.89
CA GLY A 212 -24.28 2.48 14.37
C GLY A 212 -22.80 2.18 14.19
N LYS A 213 -22.26 1.40 15.13
CA LYS A 213 -20.86 0.95 15.12
C LYS A 213 -20.51 0.25 13.80
N ILE A 214 -19.38 0.66 13.21
CA ILE A 214 -18.78 0.01 12.04
C ILE A 214 -18.32 -1.40 12.43
N LEU A 215 -18.79 -2.41 11.69
CA LEU A 215 -18.42 -3.81 11.86
C LEU A 215 -17.37 -4.27 10.85
N SER A 216 -17.35 -3.65 9.66
CA SER A 216 -16.34 -3.90 8.64
C SER A 216 -16.23 -2.71 7.70
N TYR A 217 -15.01 -2.40 7.27
CA TYR A 217 -14.72 -1.45 6.20
C TYR A 217 -13.74 -2.10 5.23
N ALA A 218 -14.08 -2.15 3.94
CA ALA A 218 -13.26 -2.74 2.91
C ALA A 218 -13.08 -1.78 1.72
N PHE A 219 -11.83 -1.45 1.40
CA PHE A 219 -11.51 -0.81 0.14
C PHE A 219 -11.44 -1.86 -0.97
N ARG A 220 -11.65 -1.43 -2.22
CA ARG A 220 -11.60 -2.28 -3.41
C ARG A 220 -12.54 -3.47 -3.34
N ASP A 221 -13.72 -3.28 -2.74
CA ASP A 221 -14.77 -4.29 -2.75
C ASP A 221 -15.14 -4.66 -4.19
N LYS A 222 -15.23 -5.97 -4.45
CA LYS A 222 -15.48 -6.53 -5.78
C LYS A 222 -16.91 -7.05 -5.96
N SER A 223 -17.85 -6.67 -5.10
CA SER A 223 -19.26 -7.06 -5.25
C SER A 223 -19.87 -6.53 -6.55
N SER A 224 -19.33 -5.42 -7.08
CA SER A 224 -19.67 -4.85 -8.40
C SER A 224 -18.54 -5.04 -9.44
N GLY A 225 -17.65 -6.00 -9.22
CA GLY A 225 -16.45 -6.25 -10.03
C GLY A 225 -15.24 -5.39 -9.66
N TRP A 226 -14.12 -5.64 -10.33
CA TRP A 226 -12.85 -4.95 -10.10
C TRP A 226 -12.94 -3.47 -10.48
N GLY A 227 -12.61 -2.61 -9.51
CA GLY A 227 -12.70 -1.17 -9.61
C GLY A 227 -12.43 -0.47 -8.28
N LEU A 228 -12.67 0.84 -8.25
CA LEU A 228 -12.46 1.72 -7.08
C LEU A 228 -13.78 1.87 -6.32
N ASN A 229 -14.12 0.86 -5.53
CA ASN A 229 -15.32 0.83 -4.69
C ASN A 229 -14.92 0.63 -3.22
N TYR A 230 -15.80 0.99 -2.29
CA TYR A 230 -15.68 0.58 -0.90
C TYR A 230 -16.98 -0.03 -0.39
N LYS A 231 -16.85 -0.79 0.69
CA LYS A 231 -17.96 -1.44 1.39
C LYS A 231 -17.85 -1.18 2.88
N THR A 232 -18.95 -0.76 3.49
CA THR A 232 -19.06 -0.56 4.95
C THR A 232 -20.29 -1.29 5.50
N LYS A 233 -20.14 -1.96 6.64
CA LYS A 233 -21.25 -2.64 7.35
C LYS A 233 -21.38 -2.08 8.77
N THR A 234 -22.61 -1.82 9.22
CA THR A 234 -22.90 -1.32 10.58
C THR A 234 -23.81 -2.27 11.37
N LYS A 235 -23.72 -2.22 12.71
CA LYS A 235 -24.43 -3.13 13.62
C LYS A 235 -25.95 -2.91 13.68
N THR A 236 -26.41 -1.66 13.73
CA THR A 236 -27.81 -1.31 14.06
C THR A 236 -28.81 -1.53 12.92
N LYS A 237 -28.34 -1.78 11.69
CA LYS A 237 -29.22 -2.00 10.52
C LYS A 237 -28.91 -3.25 9.70
N THR A 238 -27.81 -3.98 9.96
CA THR A 238 -27.21 -4.91 8.98
C THR A 238 -27.13 -4.33 7.55
N LYS A 239 -27.22 -2.99 7.41
CA LYS A 239 -27.26 -2.31 6.13
C LYS A 239 -25.83 -2.28 5.64
N THR A 240 -25.59 -3.04 4.59
CA THR A 240 -24.32 -3.03 3.89
C THR A 240 -24.36 -1.92 2.86
N ILE A 241 -23.43 -0.98 2.97
CA ILE A 241 -23.31 0.16 2.07
C ILE A 241 -22.22 -0.16 1.06
N TYR A 242 -22.57 -0.04 -0.20
CA TYR A 242 -21.68 -0.14 -1.34
C TYR A 242 -21.66 1.22 -2.03
N SER A 243 -20.47 1.75 -2.27
CA SER A 243 -20.38 3.05 -2.95
C SER A 243 -19.06 3.19 -3.71
N PRO A 244 -19.08 3.88 -4.87
CA PRO A 244 -17.86 4.26 -5.56
C PRO A 244 -16.95 5.11 -4.69
N ALA A 245 -15.64 4.97 -4.86
CA ALA A 245 -14.64 5.76 -4.14
C ALA A 245 -14.86 7.28 -4.25
N ASP A 246 -15.33 7.76 -5.41
CA ASP A 246 -15.55 9.18 -5.65
C ASP A 246 -16.72 9.79 -4.84
N LYS A 247 -17.60 8.97 -4.25
CA LYS A 247 -18.68 9.41 -3.36
C LYS A 247 -18.29 9.43 -1.89
N ASP A 248 -17.11 8.89 -1.56
CA ASP A 248 -16.56 8.89 -0.22
C ASP A 248 -15.47 9.94 -0.11
N ALA A 249 -15.65 10.94 0.76
CA ALA A 249 -14.74 12.08 0.82
C ALA A 249 -13.29 11.67 1.15
N TYR A 250 -13.13 10.69 2.06
CA TYR A 250 -11.82 10.15 2.41
C TYR A 250 -11.16 9.49 1.19
N TYR A 251 -11.85 8.52 0.58
CA TYR A 251 -11.28 7.75 -0.51
C TYR A 251 -11.09 8.59 -1.79
N ALA A 252 -12.01 9.51 -2.08
CA ALA A 252 -11.90 10.44 -3.21
C ALA A 252 -10.68 11.37 -3.07
N SER A 253 -10.40 11.85 -1.85
CA SER A 253 -9.24 12.70 -1.56
C SER A 253 -7.92 11.92 -1.65
N PHE A 254 -7.92 10.67 -1.18
CA PHE A 254 -6.80 9.74 -1.33
C PHE A 254 -6.46 9.54 -2.81
N LEU A 255 -7.43 9.19 -3.65
CA LEU A 255 -7.20 8.91 -5.07
C LEU A 255 -6.65 10.09 -5.87
N ARG A 256 -6.79 11.31 -5.34
CA ARG A 256 -6.28 12.56 -5.93
C ARG A 256 -4.99 13.05 -5.29
N GLY A 257 -4.42 12.26 -4.39
CA GLY A 257 -3.23 12.64 -3.64
C GLY A 257 -3.41 13.91 -2.83
N LYS A 258 -4.63 14.25 -2.37
CA LYS A 258 -4.87 15.47 -1.59
C LYS A 258 -4.40 15.34 -0.14
N THR A 259 -4.31 14.11 0.38
CA THR A 259 -4.17 13.83 1.81
C THR A 259 -2.94 13.01 2.16
N TYR A 260 -1.99 12.83 1.23
CA TYR A 260 -0.83 11.97 1.48
C TYR A 260 0.12 12.56 2.52
N ARG A 261 0.85 11.68 3.20
CA ARG A 261 2.03 12.02 3.99
C ARG A 261 3.01 12.87 3.15
N PRO A 262 3.63 13.92 3.70
CA PRO A 262 4.51 14.82 2.95
C PRO A 262 5.59 14.10 2.12
N SER A 263 6.27 13.13 2.72
CA SER A 263 7.30 12.30 2.06
C SER A 263 6.82 11.51 0.84
N CYS A 264 5.50 11.29 0.68
CA CYS A 264 4.97 10.58 -0.47
C CYS A 264 5.04 11.42 -1.76
N TYR A 265 5.09 12.76 -1.65
CA TYR A 265 5.23 13.66 -2.78
C TYR A 265 6.69 13.78 -3.27
N GLU A 266 7.66 13.37 -2.45
CA GLU A 266 9.10 13.32 -2.76
C GLU A 266 9.64 11.88 -2.62
N CYS A 267 8.78 10.88 -2.88
CA CYS A 267 9.11 9.49 -2.58
C CYS A 267 10.30 8.96 -3.41
N HIS A 268 11.42 8.66 -2.75
CA HIS A 268 12.62 8.07 -3.39
C HIS A 268 12.39 6.70 -4.04
N PHE A 269 11.26 6.06 -3.73
CA PHE A 269 10.89 4.72 -4.21
C PHE A 269 9.82 4.75 -5.29
N ALA A 270 9.34 5.93 -5.71
CA ALA A 270 8.38 6.07 -6.80
C ALA A 270 9.12 6.15 -8.14
N LYS A 271 9.74 5.03 -8.53
CA LYS A 271 10.60 4.86 -9.71
C LYS A 271 10.57 3.41 -10.20
N GLN A 272 11.20 3.13 -11.34
CA GLN A 272 11.18 1.80 -11.95
C GLN A 272 12.03 0.79 -11.16
N GLU A 273 13.12 1.23 -10.53
CA GLU A 273 14.01 0.39 -9.75
C GLU A 273 13.32 0.03 -8.43
N ARG A 274 13.15 -1.27 -8.20
CA ARG A 274 12.35 -1.80 -7.08
C ARG A 274 13.25 -2.42 -6.01
N ILE A 275 12.82 -2.32 -4.75
CA ILE A 275 13.64 -2.71 -3.59
C ILE A 275 13.30 -4.12 -3.11
N ALA A 276 12.05 -4.53 -3.21
CA ALA A 276 11.62 -5.87 -2.85
C ALA A 276 12.00 -6.92 -3.90
N ASP A 277 11.95 -8.20 -3.52
CA ASP A 277 12.13 -9.33 -4.44
C ASP A 277 10.98 -9.37 -5.45
N ILE A 278 9.76 -9.13 -4.98
CA ILE A 278 8.53 -9.12 -5.79
C ILE A 278 7.86 -7.74 -5.67
N THR A 279 7.40 -7.19 -6.78
CA THR A 279 6.50 -6.02 -6.79
C THR A 279 5.14 -6.41 -7.34
N LEU A 280 4.07 -6.06 -6.62
CA LEU A 280 2.69 -6.30 -7.04
C LEU A 280 1.91 -5.00 -7.19
N GLY A 281 1.02 -4.94 -8.17
CA GLY A 281 0.07 -3.85 -8.32
C GLY A 281 -1.13 -4.24 -9.15
N ASP A 282 -2.07 -3.33 -9.34
CA ASP A 282 -3.08 -3.49 -10.37
C ASP A 282 -2.43 -3.37 -11.75
N PHE A 283 -2.77 -4.27 -12.67
CA PHE A 283 -2.41 -4.10 -14.08
C PHE A 283 -3.38 -3.10 -14.73
N TRP A 284 -3.23 -1.82 -14.40
CA TRP A 284 -4.04 -0.77 -15.02
C TRP A 284 -3.81 -0.75 -16.54
N GLY A 285 -4.88 -0.77 -17.32
CA GLY A 285 -4.79 -0.81 -18.78
C GLY A 285 -4.59 -2.20 -19.38
N ILE A 286 -4.75 -3.28 -18.62
CA ILE A 286 -4.71 -4.65 -19.14
C ILE A 286 -5.63 -4.83 -20.36
N GLU A 287 -6.79 -4.16 -20.41
CA GLU A 287 -7.72 -4.20 -21.53
C GLU A 287 -7.18 -3.59 -22.84
N LEU A 288 -6.04 -2.89 -22.77
CA LEU A 288 -5.35 -2.23 -23.87
C LEU A 288 -4.16 -3.07 -24.37
N PHE A 289 -3.42 -3.68 -23.45
CA PHE A 289 -2.17 -4.40 -23.74
C PHE A 289 -2.38 -5.91 -23.94
N HIS A 290 -3.22 -6.54 -23.11
CA HIS A 290 -3.55 -7.97 -23.16
C HIS A 290 -5.08 -8.13 -23.08
N PRO A 291 -5.84 -7.65 -24.08
CA PRO A 291 -7.29 -7.59 -24.04
C PRO A 291 -7.98 -8.95 -23.83
N GLU A 292 -7.38 -10.03 -24.32
CA GLU A 292 -7.80 -11.42 -24.13
C GLU A 292 -7.63 -11.92 -22.69
N PHE A 293 -6.74 -11.30 -21.92
CA PHE A 293 -6.46 -11.66 -20.53
C PHE A 293 -7.24 -10.81 -19.51
N TYR A 294 -8.10 -9.89 -19.96
CA TYR A 294 -8.89 -9.06 -19.05
C TYR A 294 -9.83 -9.92 -18.18
N ASN A 295 -9.68 -9.79 -16.85
CA ASN A 295 -10.58 -10.43 -15.89
C ASN A 295 -11.39 -9.37 -15.11
N LYS A 296 -12.72 -9.51 -15.11
CA LYS A 296 -13.63 -8.61 -14.36
C LYS A 296 -13.41 -8.67 -12.84
N MET A 297 -12.76 -9.71 -12.34
CA MET A 297 -12.39 -9.88 -10.94
C MET A 297 -10.99 -9.35 -10.61
N GLY A 298 -10.23 -8.91 -11.61
CA GLY A 298 -8.96 -8.23 -11.43
C GLY A 298 -7.76 -9.01 -11.94
N VAL A 299 -6.76 -8.25 -12.38
CA VAL A 299 -5.49 -8.73 -12.91
C VAL A 299 -4.38 -7.93 -12.24
N SER A 300 -3.42 -8.64 -11.64
CA SER A 300 -2.26 -8.00 -11.03
C SER A 300 -1.15 -7.86 -12.04
N ALA A 301 -0.42 -6.74 -11.98
CA ALA A 301 0.93 -6.68 -12.49
C ALA A 301 1.86 -7.36 -11.46
N VAL A 302 2.69 -8.28 -11.92
CA VAL A 302 3.71 -8.98 -11.13
C VAL A 302 5.06 -8.65 -11.74
N ILE A 303 5.98 -8.15 -10.93
CA ILE A 303 7.36 -7.85 -11.35
C ILE A 303 8.29 -8.64 -10.45
N LEU A 304 9.09 -9.53 -11.03
CA LEU A 304 10.05 -10.36 -10.33
C LEU A 304 11.43 -9.70 -10.43
N ASN A 305 11.86 -9.05 -9.36
CA ASN A 305 13.05 -8.21 -9.37
C ASN A 305 14.35 -8.97 -9.07
N THR A 306 14.27 -10.26 -8.70
CA THR A 306 15.43 -11.08 -8.28
C THR A 306 15.26 -12.53 -8.74
N GLU A 307 16.36 -13.28 -8.82
CA GLU A 307 16.30 -14.74 -9.06
C GLU A 307 15.52 -15.48 -7.95
N LYS A 308 15.60 -15.01 -6.70
CA LYS A 308 14.79 -15.54 -5.61
C LYS A 308 13.30 -15.42 -5.91
N ALA A 309 12.85 -14.28 -6.44
CA ALA A 309 11.46 -14.07 -6.82
C ALA A 309 11.01 -15.02 -7.93
N LYS A 310 11.88 -15.33 -8.91
CA LYS A 310 11.62 -16.30 -9.97
C LYS A 310 11.44 -17.71 -9.42
N ALA A 311 12.32 -18.15 -8.53
CA ALA A 311 12.19 -19.45 -7.87
C ALA A 311 10.88 -19.59 -7.08
N TYR A 312 10.40 -18.51 -6.42
CA TYR A 312 9.09 -18.54 -5.75
C TYR A 312 7.92 -18.46 -6.73
N TRP A 313 8.07 -17.79 -7.87
CA TRP A 313 7.04 -17.74 -8.91
C TRP A 313 6.79 -19.12 -9.51
N GLU A 314 7.84 -19.90 -9.80
CA GLU A 314 7.73 -21.28 -10.30
C GLU A 314 6.91 -22.18 -9.37
N LYS A 315 7.01 -21.99 -8.05
CA LYS A 315 6.23 -22.76 -7.07
C LYS A 315 4.72 -22.47 -7.10
N ILE A 316 4.34 -21.28 -7.56
CA ILE A 316 2.93 -20.83 -7.53
C ILE A 316 2.29 -20.72 -8.92
N SER A 317 3.08 -20.85 -10.00
CA SER A 317 2.63 -20.62 -11.38
C SER A 317 1.45 -21.53 -11.78
N ASP A 318 1.44 -22.79 -11.33
CA ASP A 318 0.34 -23.72 -11.59
C ASP A 318 -1.01 -23.27 -10.99
N GLN A 319 -0.99 -22.45 -9.95
CA GLN A 319 -2.17 -21.92 -9.26
C GLN A 319 -2.69 -20.63 -9.90
N VAL A 320 -1.98 -20.10 -10.89
CA VAL A 320 -2.17 -18.76 -11.44
C VAL A 320 -2.38 -18.86 -12.95
N ASP A 321 -3.35 -18.13 -13.49
CA ASP A 321 -3.40 -17.83 -14.91
C ASP A 321 -2.52 -16.59 -15.14
N TYR A 322 -1.65 -16.61 -16.15
CA TYR A 322 -0.78 -15.48 -16.45
C TYR A 322 -0.39 -15.37 -17.93
N VAL A 323 0.00 -14.17 -18.33
CA VAL A 323 0.65 -13.86 -19.62
C VAL A 323 1.88 -13.00 -19.37
N SER A 324 2.91 -13.17 -20.21
CA SER A 324 4.10 -12.34 -20.18
C SER A 324 3.78 -10.91 -20.62
N SER A 325 4.43 -9.93 -20.00
CA SER A 325 4.30 -8.51 -20.31
C SER A 325 5.66 -7.81 -20.10
N SER A 326 5.68 -6.48 -20.09
CA SER A 326 6.89 -5.68 -19.95
C SER A 326 6.73 -4.58 -18.93
N MET A 327 7.87 -4.17 -18.37
CA MET A 327 7.94 -3.01 -17.47
C MET A 327 7.36 -1.75 -18.14
N SER A 328 7.59 -1.55 -19.45
CA SER A 328 7.03 -0.42 -20.20
C SER A 328 5.50 -0.40 -20.22
N GLU A 329 4.85 -1.55 -20.36
CA GLU A 329 3.38 -1.62 -20.40
C GLU A 329 2.76 -1.34 -19.03
N VAL A 330 3.31 -1.95 -17.97
CA VAL A 330 2.83 -1.75 -16.60
C VAL A 330 2.97 -0.30 -16.17
N ARG A 331 4.10 0.34 -16.51
CA ARG A 331 4.43 1.72 -16.13
C ARG A 331 3.53 2.77 -16.76
N LEU A 332 3.00 2.52 -17.96
CA LEU A 332 2.19 3.50 -18.68
C LEU A 332 0.94 3.94 -17.90
N ARG A 333 0.39 3.05 -17.06
CA ARG A 333 -0.80 3.33 -16.24
C ARG A 333 -0.55 3.24 -14.74
N ASN A 334 0.69 2.97 -14.33
CA ASN A 334 1.14 3.00 -12.95
C ASN A 334 2.18 4.11 -12.77
N HIS A 335 1.71 5.35 -12.68
CA HIS A 335 2.55 6.56 -12.57
C HIS A 335 3.66 6.46 -11.51
N ASN A 336 3.38 5.79 -10.39
CA ASN A 336 4.31 5.63 -9.27
C ASN A 336 5.54 4.75 -9.56
N LEU A 337 5.60 4.11 -10.74
CA LEU A 337 6.83 3.51 -11.24
C LEU A 337 7.68 4.48 -12.08
N ASN A 338 7.22 5.72 -12.27
CA ASN A 338 7.92 6.75 -13.02
C ASN A 338 8.34 7.92 -12.13
N ALA A 339 7.42 8.39 -11.28
CA ALA A 339 7.68 9.51 -10.40
C ALA A 339 6.72 9.52 -9.19
N PRO A 340 7.05 10.27 -8.12
CA PRO A 340 6.10 10.57 -7.07
C PRO A 340 4.81 11.23 -7.58
N THR A 341 3.77 11.17 -6.76
CA THR A 341 2.55 11.97 -7.01
C THR A 341 2.89 13.45 -6.86
N VAL A 342 2.42 14.29 -7.79
CA VAL A 342 2.59 15.74 -7.71
C VAL A 342 1.79 16.29 -6.53
N LYS A 343 2.43 17.07 -5.66
CA LYS A 343 1.78 17.71 -4.50
C LYS A 343 0.74 18.73 -4.97
N PRO A 344 -0.57 18.52 -4.70
CA PRO A 344 -1.57 19.51 -5.05
C PRO A 344 -1.51 20.69 -4.09
N LYS A 345 -1.77 21.92 -4.57
CA LYS A 345 -1.75 23.15 -3.73
C LYS A 345 -2.61 23.05 -2.48
N CYS A 346 -3.78 22.40 -2.56
CA CYS A 346 -4.66 22.23 -1.42
C CYS A 346 -4.02 21.44 -0.26
N ARG A 347 -2.96 20.65 -0.52
CA ARG A 347 -2.33 19.81 0.49
C ARG A 347 -1.79 20.61 1.67
N ASP A 348 -1.34 21.84 1.45
CA ASP A 348 -0.73 22.68 2.50
C ASP A 348 -1.73 23.09 3.60
N THR A 349 -3.03 23.08 3.29
CA THR A 349 -4.10 23.51 4.21
C THR A 349 -5.20 22.46 4.40
N ILE A 350 -5.12 21.32 3.71
CA ILE A 350 -6.19 20.30 3.71
C ILE A 350 -6.45 19.73 5.12
N TYR A 351 -5.42 19.67 5.98
CA TYR A 351 -5.51 19.18 7.35
C TYR A 351 -5.82 20.27 8.37
N ASP A 352 -5.89 21.54 7.96
CA ASP A 352 -6.11 22.66 8.88
C ASP A 352 -7.43 22.52 9.64
N GLY A 353 -7.33 22.56 10.97
CA GLY A 353 -8.49 22.45 11.84
C GLY A 353 -9.08 21.05 11.96
N ILE A 354 -8.38 19.99 11.53
CA ILE A 354 -8.82 18.59 11.70
C ILE A 354 -9.25 18.25 13.15
N ASP A 355 -8.62 18.90 14.14
CA ASP A 355 -8.94 18.77 15.57
C ASP A 355 -9.74 19.97 16.14
N LYS A 356 -10.00 21.01 15.33
CA LYS A 356 -10.64 22.26 15.77
C LYS A 356 -12.10 22.41 15.32
N ILE A 357 -12.50 21.75 14.23
CA ILE A 357 -13.87 21.81 13.71
C ILE A 357 -14.51 20.42 13.65
N PRO A 358 -15.86 20.32 13.69
CA PRO A 358 -16.54 19.04 13.50
C PRO A 358 -16.15 18.37 12.17
N TYR A 359 -15.96 17.05 12.18
CA TYR A 359 -15.52 16.34 10.97
C TYR A 359 -16.53 16.46 9.82
N SER A 360 -17.82 16.57 10.13
CA SER A 360 -18.90 16.81 9.15
C SER A 360 -18.69 18.09 8.33
N GLU A 361 -18.04 19.10 8.91
CA GLU A 361 -17.61 20.32 8.23
C GLU A 361 -16.27 20.12 7.52
N PHE A 362 -15.28 19.55 8.21
CA PHE A 362 -13.94 19.29 7.68
C PHE A 362 -13.97 18.49 6.36
N GLN A 363 -14.75 17.41 6.31
CA GLN A 363 -14.78 16.52 5.15
C GLN A 363 -15.29 17.19 3.87
N LYS A 364 -15.99 18.33 3.95
CA LYS A 364 -16.38 19.12 2.76
C LYS A 364 -15.16 19.56 1.94
N ARG A 365 -13.99 19.74 2.57
CA ARG A 365 -12.71 20.07 1.90
C ARG A 365 -12.12 18.89 1.13
N LEU A 366 -12.44 17.67 1.56
CA LEU A 366 -11.96 16.42 0.95
C LEU A 366 -12.80 16.01 -0.27
N GLN A 367 -14.06 16.46 -0.32
CA GLN A 367 -15.01 16.16 -1.38
C GLN A 367 -14.58 16.70 -2.75
N LEU A 368 -15.25 16.18 -3.77
CA LEU A 368 -15.08 16.62 -5.15
C LEU A 368 -15.90 17.87 -5.42
N HIS A 369 -15.28 18.82 -6.11
CA HIS A 369 -15.89 20.09 -6.45
C HIS A 369 -15.73 20.39 -7.94
N GLY A 370 -16.63 21.20 -8.49
CA GLY A 370 -16.57 21.71 -9.86
C GLY A 370 -16.35 20.63 -10.92
N LYS A 371 -15.30 20.80 -11.74
CA LYS A 371 -14.98 19.89 -12.86
C LYS A 371 -14.73 18.45 -12.40
N GLU A 372 -14.14 18.25 -11.22
CA GLU A 372 -13.87 16.90 -10.69
C GLU A 372 -15.17 16.14 -10.38
N ALA A 373 -16.13 16.84 -9.77
CA ALA A 373 -17.44 16.30 -9.45
C ALA A 373 -18.23 15.98 -10.73
N ALA A 374 -18.23 16.90 -11.69
CA ALA A 374 -18.91 16.71 -12.97
C ALA A 374 -18.33 15.50 -13.75
N PHE A 375 -17.00 15.40 -13.83
CA PHE A 375 -16.34 14.26 -14.48
C PHE A 375 -16.64 12.93 -13.78
N SER A 376 -16.60 12.92 -12.44
CA SER A 376 -16.99 11.74 -11.64
C SER A 376 -18.44 11.33 -11.92
N PHE A 377 -19.36 12.29 -11.96
CA PHE A 377 -20.76 12.03 -12.26
C PHE A 377 -20.92 11.36 -13.64
N ILE A 378 -20.32 11.94 -14.69
CA ILE A 378 -20.36 11.38 -16.05
C ILE A 378 -19.77 9.96 -16.06
N LYS A 379 -18.57 9.78 -15.50
CA LYS A 379 -17.87 8.49 -15.45
C LYS A 379 -18.68 7.38 -14.75
N ASN A 380 -19.43 7.73 -13.70
CA ASN A 380 -20.21 6.77 -12.93
C ASN A 380 -21.56 6.42 -13.57
N HIS A 381 -22.09 7.24 -14.47
CA HIS A 381 -23.32 6.95 -15.23
C HIS A 381 -23.04 6.37 -16.62
N LEU A 382 -21.79 6.41 -17.10
CA LEU A 382 -21.39 5.83 -18.36
C LEU A 382 -21.25 4.29 -18.24
N PRO A 383 -21.86 3.50 -19.15
CA PRO A 383 -21.67 2.05 -19.16
C PRO A 383 -20.19 1.66 -19.27
N LYS A 384 -19.77 0.65 -18.49
CA LYS A 384 -18.37 0.18 -18.47
C LYS A 384 -17.87 -0.22 -19.87
N SER A 385 -18.71 -0.87 -20.67
CA SER A 385 -18.39 -1.26 -22.06
C SER A 385 -18.06 -0.05 -22.95
N LEU A 386 -18.84 1.03 -22.82
CA LEU A 386 -18.61 2.27 -23.56
C LEU A 386 -17.32 2.96 -23.11
N ARG A 387 -17.07 3.02 -21.80
CA ARG A 387 -15.81 3.56 -21.25
C ARG A 387 -14.58 2.81 -21.76
N LEU A 388 -14.64 1.49 -21.84
CA LEU A 388 -13.55 0.66 -22.39
C LEU A 388 -13.32 0.93 -23.88
N LYS A 389 -14.39 1.08 -24.67
CA LYS A 389 -14.29 1.46 -26.10
C LYS A 389 -13.63 2.83 -26.28
N ILE A 390 -14.05 3.84 -25.50
CA ILE A 390 -13.45 5.18 -25.52
C ILE A 390 -11.97 5.11 -25.15
N ASN A 391 -11.63 4.40 -24.07
CA ASN A 391 -10.23 4.24 -23.64
C ASN A 391 -9.36 3.61 -24.74
N ARG A 392 -9.85 2.55 -25.40
CA ARG A 392 -9.15 1.90 -26.52
C ARG A 392 -8.97 2.84 -27.71
N LEU A 393 -10.00 3.62 -28.05
CA LEU A 393 -9.91 4.59 -29.15
C LEU A 393 -8.89 5.68 -28.85
N VAL A 394 -8.96 6.29 -27.66
CA VAL A 394 -8.01 7.33 -27.23
C VAL A 394 -6.58 6.80 -27.20
N PHE A 395 -6.39 5.57 -26.73
CA PHE A 395 -5.09 4.92 -26.72
C PHE A 395 -4.53 4.70 -28.14
N ARG A 396 -5.36 4.25 -29.09
CA ARG A 396 -4.95 4.11 -30.50
C ARG A 396 -4.57 5.45 -31.15
N LEU A 397 -5.32 6.52 -30.85
CA LEU A 397 -5.09 7.85 -31.42
C LEU A 397 -3.84 8.54 -30.86
N LYS A 398 -3.50 8.30 -29.58
CA LYS A 398 -2.33 8.93 -28.92
C LYS A 398 -1.07 8.08 -28.98
N GLY A 399 -1.16 6.84 -29.48
CA GLY A 399 -0.06 5.87 -29.47
C GLY A 399 0.33 5.39 -28.06
N LYS A 400 1.42 4.61 -27.98
CA LYS A 400 2.01 4.14 -26.71
C LYS A 400 2.69 5.26 -25.89
N GLY A 401 2.69 6.51 -26.37
CA GLY A 401 3.40 7.64 -25.77
C GLY A 401 2.54 8.47 -24.82
N LEU A 402 2.06 7.87 -23.73
CA LEU A 402 1.38 8.56 -22.63
C LEU A 402 2.14 8.43 -21.30
#